data_AF-A0A6P8V4J5-F1
#
_entry.id   AF-A0A6P8V4J5-F1
#
_cell.length_a   1.000
_cell.length_b   1.000
_cell.length_c   1.000
_cell.angle_alpha   90.00
_cell.angle_beta   90.00
_cell.angle_gamma   90.00
#
_symmetry.space_group_name_H-M   'P 1'
#
loop_
_entity.id
_entity.type
_entity.pdbx_description
1 polymer ?
#
loop_
_entity_poly.entity_id
_entity_poly.type
_entity_poly.pdbx_seq_one_letter_code
_entity_poly.pdbx_strand_id
1 'polypeptide(L)'
;MTPDGFLYEKQAILEYILHHKTETAKKMKAYEKQKQAQKSSSQLESKSEERERVERFKTKENSIVSKPINPFTSGQNPGGEKSRTNAAESSSSAPVASSSQSLPCFWVPSLTPQSKPTLLKKPSKTVLCPMSGRPIKMNELITVRFTALDPSLDRVALLTRQDRYVCAVTRDVLGNSVPCTVLRPSGAVVTQECVEKLIKKDMLDPLSGDKLSDRDLIPLQRGGTGFAASGVDLRAKEARPVMMV
;
A
#
# COMPACT_ATOMS: atom_id res chain seq x y z
N MET A 1 -16.15 19.17 0.93
CA MET A 1 -15.52 19.27 -0.40
C MET A 1 -14.01 19.13 -0.24
N THR A 2 -13.34 18.44 -1.15
CA THR A 2 -11.86 18.39 -1.19
C THR A 2 -11.27 19.62 -1.88
N PRO A 3 -9.97 19.92 -1.67
CA PRO A 3 -9.29 21.02 -2.36
C PRO A 3 -9.32 20.92 -3.90
N ASP A 4 -9.50 19.71 -4.43
CA ASP A 4 -9.58 19.45 -5.87
C ASP A 4 -10.97 19.73 -6.48
N GLY A 5 -11.96 20.12 -5.65
CA GLY A 5 -13.31 20.45 -6.09
C GLY A 5 -14.30 19.29 -6.08
N PHE A 6 -13.97 18.13 -5.48
CA PHE A 6 -14.93 17.03 -5.35
C PHE A 6 -15.84 17.24 -4.13
N LEU A 7 -17.15 17.14 -4.37
CA LEU A 7 -18.16 17.22 -3.32
C LEU A 7 -18.47 15.83 -2.78
N TYR A 8 -18.53 15.73 -1.45
CA TYR A 8 -18.90 14.51 -0.74
C TYR A 8 -19.91 14.84 0.34
N GLU A 9 -20.73 13.85 0.69
CA GLU A 9 -21.50 13.91 1.91
C GLU A 9 -20.56 13.95 3.12
N LYS A 10 -20.91 14.81 4.09
CA LYS A 10 -20.08 15.04 5.28
C LYS A 10 -19.87 13.77 6.09
N GLN A 11 -20.88 12.95 6.31
CA GLN A 11 -20.73 11.74 7.14
C GLN A 11 -19.86 10.69 6.42
N ALA A 12 -20.17 10.43 5.14
CA ALA A 12 -19.47 9.42 4.34
C ALA A 12 -17.96 9.69 4.21
N ILE A 13 -17.54 10.94 3.94
CA ILE A 13 -16.11 11.24 3.80
C ILE A 13 -15.35 11.10 5.12
N LEU A 14 -15.99 11.40 6.24
CA LEU A 14 -15.38 11.26 7.56
C LEU A 14 -15.23 9.80 7.96
N GLU A 15 -16.27 9.01 7.75
CA GLU A 15 -16.23 7.57 7.97
C GLU A 15 -15.15 6.92 7.11
N TYR A 16 -15.07 7.30 5.83
CA TYR A 16 -14.02 6.83 4.92
C TYR A 16 -12.61 7.13 5.45
N ILE A 17 -12.35 8.37 5.90
CA ILE A 17 -11.04 8.75 6.45
C ILE A 17 -10.72 7.95 7.72
N LEU A 18 -11.70 7.77 8.61
CA LEU A 18 -11.52 6.99 9.84
C LEU A 18 -11.21 5.52 9.51
N HIS A 19 -12.00 4.90 8.64
CA HIS A 19 -11.79 3.52 8.21
C HIS A 19 -10.38 3.31 7.67
N HIS A 20 -9.95 4.13 6.70
CA HIS A 20 -8.60 4.02 6.13
C HIS A 20 -7.47 4.25 7.12
N LYS A 21 -7.65 5.17 8.08
CA LYS A 21 -6.67 5.37 9.16
C LYS A 21 -6.55 4.13 10.05
N THR A 22 -7.67 3.51 10.41
CA THR A 22 -7.66 2.28 11.24
C THR A 22 -7.03 1.10 10.49
N GLU A 23 -7.34 0.91 9.21
CA GLU A 23 -6.73 -0.13 8.38
C GLU A 23 -5.23 0.08 8.21
N THR A 24 -4.82 1.32 7.98
CA THR A 24 -3.40 1.67 7.84
C THR A 24 -2.65 1.42 9.15
N ALA A 25 -3.25 1.75 10.30
CA ALA A 25 -2.68 1.44 11.61
C ALA A 25 -2.54 -0.08 11.84
N LYS A 26 -3.55 -0.87 11.46
CA LYS A 26 -3.50 -2.34 11.51
C LYS A 26 -2.36 -2.90 10.65
N LYS A 27 -2.25 -2.43 9.39
CA LYS A 27 -1.19 -2.83 8.46
C LYS A 27 0.20 -2.41 8.95
N MET A 28 0.34 -1.21 9.51
CA MET A 28 1.58 -0.73 10.13
C MET A 28 2.01 -1.60 11.31
N LYS A 29 1.09 -1.96 12.20
CA LYS A 29 1.38 -2.84 13.34
C LYS A 29 1.84 -4.23 12.89
N ALA A 30 1.20 -4.80 11.86
CA ALA A 30 1.62 -6.08 11.28
C ALA A 30 3.03 -6.00 10.66
N TYR A 31 3.32 -4.92 9.93
CA TYR A 31 4.65 -4.64 9.37
C TYR A 31 5.73 -4.51 10.45
N GLU A 32 5.44 -3.77 11.53
CA GLU A 32 6.37 -3.60 12.65
C GLU A 32 6.64 -4.93 13.38
N LYS A 33 5.60 -5.75 13.60
CA LYS A 33 5.75 -7.10 14.18
C LYS A 33 6.64 -7.99 13.31
N GLN A 34 6.43 -7.99 11.98
CA GLN A 34 7.26 -8.75 11.06
C GLN A 34 8.72 -8.26 11.07
N LYS A 35 8.93 -6.94 11.08
CA LYS A 35 10.26 -6.34 11.14
C LYS A 35 10.99 -6.70 12.44
N GLN A 36 10.29 -6.72 13.57
CA GLN A 36 10.87 -7.15 14.86
C GLN A 36 11.24 -8.63 14.84
N ALA A 37 10.36 -9.50 14.33
CA ALA A 37 10.64 -10.94 14.23
C ALA A 37 11.83 -11.24 13.31
N GLN A 38 11.97 -10.51 12.19
CA GLN A 38 13.12 -10.64 11.31
C GLN A 38 14.42 -10.18 11.97
N LYS A 39 14.39 -9.08 12.72
CA LYS A 39 15.55 -8.62 13.50
C LYS A 39 15.95 -9.63 14.56
N SER A 40 15.01 -10.21 15.31
CA SER A 40 15.32 -11.21 16.32
C SER A 40 15.84 -12.52 15.71
N SER A 41 15.27 -12.98 14.59
CA SER A 41 15.78 -14.17 13.85
C SER A 41 17.21 -13.93 13.37
N SER A 42 17.46 -12.80 12.70
CA SER A 42 18.78 -12.43 12.22
C SER A 42 19.82 -12.29 13.35
N GLN A 43 19.43 -11.76 14.51
CA GLN A 43 20.32 -11.70 15.69
C GLN A 43 20.58 -13.07 16.33
N LEU A 44 19.59 -13.97 16.32
CA LEU A 44 19.77 -15.34 16.81
C LEU A 44 20.68 -16.14 15.87
N GLU A 45 20.47 -15.99 14.56
CA GLU A 45 21.31 -16.57 13.50
C GLU A 45 22.76 -16.08 13.66
N SER A 46 23.01 -14.77 13.73
CA SER A 46 24.37 -14.24 13.89
C SER A 46 25.05 -14.72 15.19
N LYS A 47 24.31 -14.78 16.30
CA LYS A 47 24.83 -15.31 17.58
C LYS A 47 25.12 -16.81 17.50
N SER A 48 24.29 -17.57 16.78
CA SER A 48 24.50 -19.01 16.58
C SER A 48 25.70 -19.28 15.68
N GLU A 49 25.87 -18.51 14.60
CA GLU A 49 27.03 -18.57 13.71
C GLU A 49 28.33 -18.22 14.45
N GLU A 50 28.30 -17.19 15.32
CA GLU A 50 29.45 -16.82 16.15
C GLU A 50 29.80 -17.93 17.15
N ARG A 51 28.80 -18.51 17.82
CA ARG A 51 29.00 -19.67 18.72
C ARG A 51 29.57 -20.86 17.96
N GLU A 52 29.03 -21.18 16.79
CA GLU A 52 29.52 -22.28 15.98
C GLU A 52 30.95 -22.03 15.49
N ARG A 53 31.29 -20.79 15.14
CA ARG A 53 32.66 -20.40 14.77
C ARG A 53 33.64 -20.61 15.92
N VAL A 54 33.26 -20.22 17.14
CA VAL A 54 34.07 -20.42 18.35
C VAL A 54 34.23 -21.91 18.66
N GLU A 55 33.16 -22.71 18.56
CA GLU A 55 33.24 -24.16 18.79
C GLU A 55 34.09 -24.89 17.73
N ARG A 56 33.96 -24.50 16.46
CA ARG A 56 34.83 -24.98 15.36
C ARG A 56 36.30 -24.60 15.57
N PHE A 57 36.57 -23.47 16.21
CA PHE A 57 37.93 -23.06 16.55
C PHE A 57 38.49 -23.92 17.69
N LYS A 58 37.76 -24.05 18.82
CA LYS A 58 38.16 -24.90 19.95
C LYS A 58 38.44 -26.34 19.55
N THR A 59 37.58 -26.93 18.71
CA THR A 59 37.76 -28.31 18.23
C THR A 59 39.00 -28.47 17.36
N LYS A 60 39.31 -27.50 16.49
CA LYS A 60 40.54 -27.51 15.69
C LYS A 60 41.79 -27.37 16.56
N GLU A 61 41.79 -26.49 17.55
CA GLU A 61 42.93 -26.34 18.47
C GLU A 61 43.15 -27.60 19.31
N ASN A 62 42.10 -28.16 19.89
CA ASN A 62 42.19 -29.40 20.66
C ASN A 62 42.64 -30.60 19.81
N SER A 63 42.32 -30.64 18.51
CA SER A 63 42.72 -31.71 17.59
C SER A 63 44.23 -31.73 17.32
N ILE A 64 44.88 -30.56 17.33
CA ILE A 64 46.32 -30.42 17.07
C ILE A 64 47.14 -30.87 18.29
N VAL A 65 46.66 -30.63 19.50
CA VAL A 65 47.39 -30.93 20.75
C VAL A 65 47.21 -32.38 21.23
N SER A 66 46.17 -33.09 20.76
CA SER A 66 45.79 -34.42 21.28
C SER A 66 46.19 -35.62 20.43
N LYS A 67 46.81 -35.41 19.25
CA LYS A 67 47.37 -36.52 18.46
C LYS A 67 48.88 -36.59 18.67
N PRO A 68 49.41 -37.49 19.52
CA PRO A 68 50.84 -37.78 19.51
C PRO A 68 51.18 -38.36 18.13
N ILE A 69 52.01 -37.64 17.38
CA ILE A 69 52.64 -38.14 16.15
C ILE A 69 53.62 -39.23 16.61
N ASN A 70 53.16 -40.48 16.63
CA ASN A 70 54.03 -41.64 16.70
C ASN A 70 54.38 -42.06 15.26
N PRO A 71 55.62 -41.83 14.77
CA PRO A 71 56.00 -42.12 13.39
C PRO A 71 56.32 -43.60 13.10
N PHE A 72 56.04 -44.52 14.03
CA PHE A 72 56.62 -45.87 14.02
C PHE A 72 55.65 -47.06 14.04
N THR A 73 54.35 -46.88 13.76
CA THR A 73 53.43 -48.02 13.60
C THR A 73 52.77 -48.07 12.23
N SER A 74 53.51 -48.72 11.33
CA SER A 74 53.10 -49.61 10.23
C SER A 74 52.14 -49.13 9.15
N GLY A 75 52.73 -48.80 8.00
CA GLY A 75 52.22 -49.32 6.74
C GLY A 75 52.41 -50.84 6.66
N GLN A 76 51.32 -51.57 6.49
CA GLN A 76 51.34 -52.89 5.88
C GLN A 76 50.09 -53.05 5.03
N ASN A 77 50.21 -52.65 3.77
CA ASN A 77 49.51 -53.31 2.67
C ASN A 77 50.48 -54.32 2.07
N PRO A 78 50.01 -55.50 1.65
CA PRO A 78 50.13 -55.77 0.23
C PRO A 78 48.85 -56.35 -0.37
N GLY A 79 48.68 -56.13 -1.67
CA GLY A 79 47.53 -56.55 -2.47
C GLY A 79 47.41 -58.06 -2.67
N GLY A 80 46.23 -58.47 -3.15
CA GLY A 80 45.94 -59.86 -3.49
C GLY A 80 45.24 -59.97 -4.84
N GLU A 81 45.88 -60.68 -5.78
CA GLU A 81 45.29 -61.21 -7.00
C GLU A 81 44.56 -62.55 -6.75
N LYS A 82 43.35 -62.66 -7.34
CA LYS A 82 42.66 -63.81 -7.97
C LYS A 82 42.69 -65.25 -7.37
N SER A 83 41.45 -65.73 -7.13
CA SER A 83 40.82 -66.96 -7.69
C SER A 83 40.49 -68.13 -6.74
N ARG A 84 39.16 -68.31 -6.52
CA ARG A 84 38.31 -69.54 -6.53
C ARG A 84 38.86 -70.80 -5.80
N THR A 85 38.19 -71.45 -4.84
CA THR A 85 36.83 -72.05 -4.92
C THR A 85 36.25 -72.45 -3.54
N ASN A 86 34.93 -72.24 -3.41
CA ASN A 86 33.86 -73.02 -2.76
C ASN A 86 33.81 -73.35 -1.25
N ALA A 87 32.73 -72.81 -0.68
CA ALA A 87 31.72 -73.44 0.19
C ALA A 87 32.03 -73.67 1.67
N ALA A 88 31.54 -72.77 2.51
CA ALA A 88 30.58 -73.11 3.56
C ALA A 88 29.86 -71.84 4.02
N GLU A 89 28.56 -71.99 4.27
CA GLU A 89 27.59 -70.96 4.64
C GLU A 89 27.97 -70.23 5.93
N SER A 90 27.59 -68.95 6.01
CA SER A 90 26.92 -68.31 7.15
C SER A 90 27.25 -66.81 7.21
N SER A 91 26.26 -66.00 6.83
CA SER A 91 25.95 -64.67 7.38
C SER A 91 27.09 -63.68 7.63
N SER A 92 27.31 -62.76 6.69
CA SER A 92 27.63 -61.36 7.03
C SER A 92 27.44 -60.41 5.83
N SER A 93 26.73 -59.30 6.05
CA SER A 93 26.84 -57.99 5.37
C SER A 93 25.62 -57.17 5.79
N ALA A 94 25.69 -55.94 6.29
CA ALA A 94 26.74 -54.99 6.62
C ALA A 94 26.11 -54.04 7.67
N PRO A 95 26.87 -53.30 8.50
CA PRO A 95 26.28 -52.19 9.23
C PRO A 95 25.92 -51.13 8.19
N VAL A 96 24.62 -51.02 7.91
CA VAL A 96 24.04 -49.85 7.27
C VAL A 96 24.39 -48.65 8.15
N ALA A 97 25.49 -47.97 7.80
CA ALA A 97 25.61 -46.55 8.06
C ALA A 97 24.42 -45.94 7.31
N SER A 98 23.31 -45.77 8.02
CA SER A 98 22.19 -44.96 7.57
C SER A 98 22.73 -43.55 7.44
N SER A 99 23.34 -43.26 6.29
CA SER A 99 23.44 -41.92 5.78
C SER A 99 22.01 -41.42 5.78
N SER A 100 21.69 -40.59 6.77
CA SER A 100 20.48 -39.79 6.86
C SER A 100 20.51 -38.74 5.75
N GLN A 101 20.61 -39.20 4.51
CA GLN A 101 20.25 -38.44 3.32
C GLN A 101 18.73 -38.29 3.40
N SER A 102 18.27 -37.27 4.14
CA SER A 102 16.88 -36.87 4.16
C SER A 102 16.52 -36.45 2.73
N LEU A 103 15.95 -37.38 1.97
CA LEU A 103 15.38 -37.07 0.68
C LEU A 103 14.26 -36.06 0.93
N PRO A 104 14.24 -34.91 0.25
CA PRO A 104 13.21 -33.91 0.43
C PRO A 104 11.88 -34.45 -0.10
N CYS A 105 11.12 -35.12 0.75
CA CYS A 105 9.77 -35.54 0.43
C CYS A 105 8.84 -34.33 0.63
N PHE A 106 8.50 -33.69 -0.48
CA PHE A 106 7.56 -32.57 -0.54
C PHE A 106 6.20 -32.88 0.10
N TRP A 107 5.80 -34.16 0.17
CA TRP A 107 4.52 -34.59 0.73
C TRP A 107 4.52 -34.77 2.25
N VAL A 108 5.67 -34.66 2.91
CA VAL A 108 5.75 -34.77 4.37
C VAL A 108 5.73 -33.36 4.98
N PRO A 109 4.70 -33.00 5.77
CA PRO A 109 4.54 -31.63 6.29
C PRO A 109 5.71 -31.08 7.13
N SER A 110 6.59 -31.93 7.65
CA SER A 110 7.79 -31.54 8.40
C SER A 110 9.03 -31.31 7.53
N LEU A 111 9.03 -31.79 6.28
CA LEU A 111 10.14 -31.66 5.31
C LEU A 111 9.77 -30.75 4.13
N THR A 112 8.57 -30.16 4.15
CA THR A 112 8.20 -29.11 3.20
C THR A 112 9.02 -27.85 3.47
N PRO A 113 9.66 -27.25 2.45
CA PRO A 113 10.29 -25.95 2.61
C PRO A 113 9.21 -24.94 3.01
N GLN A 114 9.26 -24.47 4.26
CA GLN A 114 8.37 -23.42 4.76
C GLN A 114 8.52 -22.21 3.83
N SER A 115 7.40 -21.71 3.30
CA SER A 115 7.43 -20.52 2.46
C SER A 115 7.98 -19.35 3.26
N LYS A 116 8.94 -18.64 2.70
CA LYS A 116 9.47 -17.42 3.34
C LYS A 116 8.28 -16.48 3.58
N PRO A 117 8.07 -15.98 4.81
CA PRO A 117 6.92 -15.15 5.11
C PRO A 117 6.93 -13.92 4.19
N THR A 118 5.81 -13.66 3.50
CA THR A 118 5.67 -12.55 2.55
C THR A 118 6.14 -11.26 3.20
N LEU A 119 7.21 -10.66 2.68
CA LEU A 119 7.73 -9.39 3.16
C LEU A 119 6.67 -8.30 2.96
N LEU A 120 6.04 -7.88 4.04
CA LEU A 120 5.05 -6.81 4.00
C LEU A 120 5.79 -5.52 3.60
N LYS A 121 5.28 -4.82 2.59
CA LYS A 121 5.78 -3.49 2.24
C LYS A 121 5.30 -2.49 3.30
N LYS A 122 6.11 -1.46 3.57
CA LYS A 122 5.72 -0.37 4.48
C LYS A 122 4.44 0.29 3.94
N PRO A 123 3.30 0.20 4.65
CA PRO A 123 2.07 0.80 4.15
C PRO A 123 2.16 2.33 4.22
N SER A 124 1.56 3.01 3.24
CA SER A 124 1.50 4.46 3.18
C SER A 124 0.58 5.01 4.27
N LYS A 125 1.03 6.04 5.00
CA LYS A 125 0.24 6.68 6.08
C LYS A 125 -0.82 7.66 5.58
N THR A 126 -0.76 8.05 4.31
CA THR A 126 -1.63 9.05 3.70
C THR A 126 -2.92 8.40 3.21
N VAL A 127 -4.06 8.94 3.63
CA VAL A 127 -5.37 8.59 3.05
C VAL A 127 -5.52 9.31 1.73
N LEU A 128 -5.98 8.62 0.70
CA LEU A 128 -6.17 9.16 -0.65
C LEU A 128 -7.63 9.49 -0.90
N CYS A 129 -7.90 10.44 -1.80
CA CYS A 129 -9.23 10.77 -2.27
C CYS A 129 -9.79 9.61 -3.11
N PRO A 130 -11.05 9.20 -2.91
CA PRO A 130 -11.65 8.12 -3.70
C PRO A 130 -11.83 8.49 -5.18
N MET A 131 -11.95 9.78 -5.52
CA MET A 131 -12.13 10.23 -6.92
C MET A 131 -10.82 10.73 -7.54
N SER A 132 -10.02 11.54 -6.81
CA SER A 132 -8.81 12.16 -7.37
C SER A 132 -7.53 11.36 -7.15
N GLY A 133 -7.51 10.40 -6.22
CA GLY A 133 -6.29 9.68 -5.82
C GLY A 133 -5.24 10.55 -5.11
N ARG A 134 -5.51 11.84 -4.89
CA ARG A 134 -4.61 12.75 -4.16
C ARG A 134 -4.75 12.59 -2.65
N PRO A 135 -3.73 12.91 -1.84
CA PRO A 135 -3.83 12.80 -0.39
C PRO A 135 -4.90 13.76 0.16
N ILE A 136 -5.75 13.27 1.07
CA ILE A 136 -6.78 14.06 1.73
C ILE A 136 -6.59 14.07 3.25
N LYS A 137 -6.80 15.24 3.85
CA LYS A 137 -6.84 15.39 5.31
C LYS A 137 -8.17 15.99 5.74
N MET A 138 -8.58 15.66 6.96
CA MET A 138 -9.77 16.19 7.61
C MET A 138 -9.79 17.73 7.62
N ASN A 139 -8.67 18.36 7.99
CA ASN A 139 -8.57 19.82 8.11
C ASN A 139 -8.59 20.54 6.76
N GLU A 140 -8.32 19.83 5.67
CA GLU A 140 -8.32 20.37 4.31
C GLU A 140 -9.71 20.25 3.66
N LEU A 141 -10.67 19.60 4.34
CA LEU A 141 -12.05 19.53 3.88
C LEU A 141 -12.77 20.84 4.13
N ILE A 142 -13.44 21.32 3.09
CA ILE A 142 -14.15 22.59 3.10
C ILE A 142 -15.64 22.32 3.21
N THR A 143 -16.31 23.05 4.09
CA THR A 143 -17.76 22.94 4.28
C THR A 143 -18.45 23.80 3.24
N VAL A 144 -19.27 23.18 2.39
CA VAL A 144 -19.96 23.90 1.32
C VAL A 144 -21.35 24.32 1.80
N ARG A 145 -21.69 25.58 1.58
CA ARG A 145 -22.99 26.18 1.91
C ARG A 145 -23.65 26.65 0.63
N PHE A 146 -24.72 25.95 0.24
CA PHE A 146 -25.55 26.36 -0.88
C PHE A 146 -26.64 27.33 -0.40
N THR A 147 -26.82 28.41 -1.14
CA THR A 147 -27.93 29.35 -0.90
C THR A 147 -29.17 28.82 -1.59
N ALA A 148 -30.25 28.60 -0.83
CA ALA A 148 -31.53 28.17 -1.38
C ALA A 148 -32.17 29.32 -2.19
N LEU A 149 -32.87 28.98 -3.27
CA LEU A 149 -33.64 29.95 -4.06
C LEU A 149 -34.72 30.64 -3.21
N ASP A 150 -35.40 29.84 -2.38
CA ASP A 150 -36.41 30.31 -1.45
C ASP A 150 -36.03 29.84 -0.03
N PRO A 151 -35.60 30.74 0.86
CA PRO A 151 -35.21 30.40 2.22
C PRO A 151 -36.39 30.02 3.12
N SER A 152 -37.64 30.27 2.68
CA SER A 152 -38.84 29.94 3.45
C SER A 152 -39.27 28.47 3.30
N LEU A 153 -38.76 27.77 2.29
CA LEU A 153 -39.13 26.39 2.00
C LEU A 153 -38.22 25.40 2.72
N ASP A 154 -38.84 24.33 3.24
CA ASP A 154 -38.10 23.22 3.84
C ASP A 154 -37.31 22.43 2.78
N ARG A 155 -36.26 21.72 3.22
CA ARG A 155 -35.33 20.95 2.37
C ARG A 155 -36.06 19.94 1.48
N VAL A 156 -37.14 19.33 1.97
CA VAL A 156 -37.94 18.36 1.22
C VAL A 156 -38.71 19.04 0.09
N ALA A 157 -39.28 20.22 0.35
CA ALA A 157 -40.01 21.00 -0.65
C ALA A 157 -39.07 21.60 -1.72
N LEU A 158 -37.81 21.89 -1.37
CA LEU A 158 -36.79 22.26 -2.34
C LEU A 158 -36.42 21.09 -3.27
N LEU A 159 -36.49 19.84 -2.80
CA LEU A 159 -36.11 18.68 -3.60
C LEU A 159 -37.07 18.40 -4.78
N THR A 160 -38.34 18.78 -4.67
CA THR A 160 -39.31 18.56 -5.75
C THR A 160 -39.15 19.57 -6.89
N ARG A 161 -38.50 20.72 -6.65
CA ARG A 161 -38.25 21.74 -7.67
C ARG A 161 -37.05 21.38 -8.53
N GLN A 162 -37.11 21.80 -9.80
CA GLN A 162 -35.98 21.72 -10.74
C GLN A 162 -34.89 22.70 -10.32
N ASP A 163 -35.28 23.93 -9.97
CA ASP A 163 -34.37 24.99 -9.52
C ASP A 163 -34.39 25.07 -8.00
N ARG A 164 -33.26 24.71 -7.37
CA ARG A 164 -33.15 24.56 -5.90
C ARG A 164 -32.20 25.57 -5.26
N TYR A 165 -31.08 25.84 -5.93
CA TYR A 165 -29.97 26.62 -5.38
C TYR A 165 -29.60 27.76 -6.30
N VAL A 166 -29.13 28.84 -5.69
CA VAL A 166 -28.71 30.06 -6.39
C VAL A 166 -27.29 30.45 -6.00
N CYS A 167 -26.66 31.23 -6.88
CA CYS A 167 -25.40 31.89 -6.60
C CYS A 167 -25.55 32.82 -5.39
N ALA A 168 -24.57 32.79 -4.49
CA ALA A 168 -24.61 33.64 -3.30
C ALA A 168 -24.49 35.15 -3.60
N VAL A 169 -23.95 35.52 -4.77
CA VAL A 169 -23.70 36.91 -5.15
C VAL A 169 -24.75 37.42 -6.13
N THR A 170 -24.86 36.81 -7.32
CA THR A 170 -25.79 37.27 -8.36
C THR A 170 -27.20 36.73 -8.23
N ARG A 171 -27.40 35.71 -7.38
CA ARG A 171 -28.66 34.96 -7.27
C ARG A 171 -29.10 34.26 -8.56
N ASP A 172 -28.18 34.05 -9.51
CA ASP A 172 -28.43 33.21 -10.68
C ASP A 172 -28.64 31.75 -10.25
N VAL A 173 -29.54 31.05 -10.93
CA VAL A 173 -29.83 29.64 -10.63
C VAL A 173 -28.62 28.75 -10.94
N LEU A 174 -28.26 27.89 -9.99
CA LEU A 174 -27.16 26.94 -10.14
C LEU A 174 -27.68 25.64 -10.79
N GLY A 175 -27.40 25.50 -12.08
CA GLY A 175 -27.66 24.27 -12.84
C GLY A 175 -26.39 23.43 -13.07
N ASN A 176 -26.57 22.17 -13.51
CA ASN A 176 -25.46 21.28 -13.88
C ASN A 176 -24.63 21.81 -15.07
N SER A 177 -25.21 22.69 -15.88
CA SER A 177 -24.58 23.34 -17.03
C SER A 177 -23.61 24.46 -16.65
N VAL A 178 -23.83 25.09 -15.48
CA VAL A 178 -23.13 26.30 -15.06
C VAL A 178 -21.89 25.92 -14.24
N PRO A 179 -20.68 26.34 -14.65
CA PRO A 179 -19.49 26.11 -13.85
C PRO A 179 -19.55 26.93 -12.55
N CYS A 180 -19.35 26.25 -11.44
CA CYS A 180 -19.45 26.82 -10.11
C CYS A 180 -18.09 26.76 -9.40
N THR A 181 -17.81 27.73 -8.55
CA THR A 181 -16.61 27.81 -7.72
C THR A 181 -17.03 28.04 -6.28
N VAL A 182 -16.36 27.37 -5.34
CA VAL A 182 -16.58 27.55 -3.91
C VAL A 182 -15.47 28.42 -3.35
N LEU A 183 -15.86 29.40 -2.52
CA LEU A 183 -14.92 30.22 -1.76
C LEU A 183 -14.56 29.47 -0.47
N ARG A 184 -13.26 29.27 -0.20
CA ARG A 184 -12.81 28.54 0.98
C ARG A 184 -13.24 29.17 2.33
N PRO A 185 -13.16 30.50 2.56
CA PRO A 185 -13.46 31.10 3.86
C PRO A 185 -14.94 30.99 4.23
N SER A 186 -15.85 31.44 3.36
CA SER A 186 -17.30 31.39 3.60
C SER A 186 -17.92 30.02 3.29
N GLY A 187 -17.27 29.21 2.45
CA GLY A 187 -17.86 27.98 1.92
C GLY A 187 -19.01 28.23 0.94
N ALA A 188 -19.24 29.47 0.52
CA ALA A 188 -20.34 29.83 -0.36
C ALA A 188 -20.07 29.41 -1.82
N VAL A 189 -21.14 29.05 -2.53
CA VAL A 189 -21.06 28.65 -3.95
C VAL A 189 -21.40 29.83 -4.84
N VAL A 190 -20.50 30.11 -5.76
CA VAL A 190 -20.55 31.25 -6.68
C VAL A 190 -20.38 30.76 -8.12
N THR A 191 -20.98 31.41 -9.11
CA THR A 191 -20.74 31.06 -10.51
C THR A 191 -19.32 31.47 -10.92
N GLN A 192 -18.70 30.72 -11.83
CA GLN A 192 -17.36 31.05 -12.30
C GLN A 192 -17.30 32.45 -12.94
N GLU A 193 -18.38 32.88 -13.61
CA GLU A 193 -18.48 34.22 -14.18
C GLU A 193 -18.38 35.33 -13.12
N CYS A 194 -19.04 35.15 -11.97
CA CYS A 194 -18.94 36.09 -10.86
C CYS A 194 -17.52 36.15 -10.31
N VAL A 195 -16.85 35.00 -10.23
CA VAL A 195 -15.46 34.95 -9.80
C VAL A 195 -14.57 35.75 -10.75
N GLU A 196 -14.73 35.56 -12.06
CA GLU A 196 -13.90 36.22 -13.07
C GLU A 196 -14.17 37.73 -13.19
N LYS A 197 -15.43 38.15 -13.12
CA LYS A 197 -15.82 39.56 -13.35
C LYS A 197 -15.72 40.44 -12.10
N LEU A 198 -15.98 39.88 -10.92
CA LEU A 198 -16.08 40.62 -9.65
C LEU A 198 -14.94 40.22 -8.71
N ILE A 199 -14.88 38.96 -8.30
CA ILE A 199 -14.03 38.53 -7.17
C ILE A 199 -12.53 38.59 -7.52
N LYS A 200 -12.13 38.26 -8.75
CA LYS A 200 -10.71 38.34 -9.17
C LYS A 200 -10.16 39.76 -9.19
N LYS A 201 -11.01 40.80 -9.26
CA LYS A 201 -10.56 42.20 -9.25
C LYS A 201 -10.19 42.64 -7.84
N ASP A 202 -11.08 42.37 -6.89
CA ASP A 202 -10.93 42.85 -5.50
C ASP A 202 -10.21 41.83 -4.61
N MET A 203 -10.19 40.54 -4.99
CA MET A 203 -9.64 39.41 -4.22
C MET A 203 -10.15 39.38 -2.77
N LEU A 204 -11.45 39.65 -2.61
CA LEU A 204 -12.17 39.66 -1.34
C LEU A 204 -13.42 38.78 -1.43
N ASP A 205 -13.74 38.10 -0.33
CA ASP A 205 -14.99 37.35 -0.20
C ASP A 205 -16.17 38.34 -0.05
N PRO A 206 -17.17 38.32 -0.94
CA PRO A 206 -18.30 39.26 -0.90
C PRO A 206 -19.23 39.07 0.30
N LEU A 207 -19.18 37.92 1.00
CA LEU A 207 -20.02 37.65 2.17
C LEU A 207 -19.28 37.86 3.48
N SER A 208 -18.02 37.44 3.54
CA SER A 208 -17.22 37.46 4.77
C SER A 208 -16.33 38.71 4.88
N GLY A 209 -15.97 39.32 3.74
CA GLY A 209 -14.97 40.40 3.67
C GLY A 209 -13.52 39.92 3.82
N ASP A 210 -13.29 38.61 3.86
CA ASP A 210 -11.97 38.02 4.00
C ASP A 210 -11.15 38.13 2.71
N LYS A 211 -9.83 38.32 2.84
CA LYS A 211 -8.92 38.30 1.69
C LYS A 211 -8.81 36.91 1.09
N LEU A 212 -9.08 36.81 -0.20
CA LEU A 212 -9.00 35.57 -0.96
C LEU A 212 -7.65 35.47 -1.68
N SER A 213 -7.15 34.25 -1.78
CA SER A 213 -6.07 33.88 -2.69
C SER A 213 -6.58 32.97 -3.80
N ASP A 214 -5.81 32.81 -4.89
CA ASP A 214 -6.18 31.89 -5.98
C ASP A 214 -6.39 30.45 -5.51
N ARG A 215 -5.76 30.05 -4.39
CA ARG A 215 -5.93 28.72 -3.79
C ARG A 215 -7.26 28.55 -3.08
N ASP A 216 -7.88 29.66 -2.67
CA ASP A 216 -9.15 29.68 -1.95
C ASP A 216 -10.35 29.66 -2.91
N LEU A 217 -10.10 29.92 -4.20
CA LEU A 217 -11.05 29.77 -5.29
C LEU A 217 -10.98 28.33 -5.82
N ILE A 218 -11.90 27.48 -5.36
CA ILE A 218 -11.89 26.06 -5.74
C ILE A 218 -13.01 25.79 -6.73
N PRO A 219 -12.70 25.55 -8.03
CA PRO A 219 -13.70 25.19 -9.02
C PRO A 219 -14.29 23.83 -8.66
N LEU A 220 -15.62 23.74 -8.66
CA LEU A 220 -16.32 22.48 -8.41
C LEU A 220 -16.18 21.56 -9.62
N GLN A 221 -15.85 20.30 -9.35
CA GLN A 221 -15.82 19.28 -10.38
C GLN A 221 -17.25 18.95 -10.82
N ARG A 222 -17.47 19.01 -12.13
CA ARG A 222 -18.79 18.76 -12.71
C ARG A 222 -18.97 17.26 -12.89
N GLY A 223 -20.14 16.75 -12.49
CA GLY A 223 -20.53 15.37 -12.78
C GLY A 223 -20.83 15.21 -14.27
N GLY A 224 -20.21 14.24 -14.92
CA GLY A 224 -20.61 13.81 -16.26
C GLY A 224 -21.87 12.95 -16.18
N THR A 225 -22.90 13.28 -16.96
CA THR A 225 -24.07 12.42 -17.10
C THR A 225 -23.80 11.36 -18.18
N GLY A 226 -23.87 10.09 -17.79
CA GLY A 226 -24.20 8.96 -18.67
C GLY A 226 -23.15 8.41 -19.64
N PHE A 227 -22.33 9.22 -20.31
CA PHE A 227 -21.41 8.67 -21.33
C PHE A 227 -20.19 9.56 -21.66
N ALA A 228 -20.24 10.86 -21.34
CA ALA A 228 -19.12 11.78 -21.50
C ALA A 228 -18.78 12.40 -20.14
N ALA A 229 -17.55 12.18 -19.67
CA ALA A 229 -17.04 12.91 -18.53
C ALA A 229 -16.86 14.38 -18.95
N SER A 230 -17.66 15.28 -18.38
CA SER A 230 -17.48 16.72 -18.58
C SER A 230 -16.34 17.20 -17.69
N GLY A 231 -15.32 17.82 -18.29
CA GLY A 231 -14.18 18.39 -17.54
C GLY A 231 -13.01 17.43 -17.24
N VAL A 232 -12.99 16.24 -17.84
CA VAL A 232 -11.83 15.32 -17.80
C VAL A 232 -11.19 15.30 -19.18
N ASP A 233 -9.85 15.31 -19.25
CA ASP A 233 -9.08 15.22 -20.50
C ASP A 233 -9.57 14.06 -21.38
N LEU A 234 -10.41 14.38 -22.37
CA LEU A 234 -10.92 13.41 -23.33
C LEU A 234 -9.77 12.97 -24.23
N ARG A 235 -9.30 11.74 -24.03
CA ARG A 235 -8.27 11.13 -24.89
C ARG A 235 -8.95 10.21 -25.88
N ALA A 236 -9.05 10.66 -27.13
CA ALA A 236 -9.34 9.77 -28.25
C ALA A 236 -8.09 8.93 -28.54
N LYS A 237 -8.22 7.60 -28.53
CA LYS A 237 -7.20 6.68 -29.02
C LYS A 237 -7.72 6.04 -30.30
N GLU A 238 -7.08 6.37 -31.41
CA GLU A 238 -7.32 5.70 -32.69
C GLU A 238 -6.45 4.44 -32.75
N ALA A 239 -7.05 3.28 -33.00
CA ALA A 239 -6.34 2.03 -33.24
C ALA A 239 -6.53 1.65 -34.72
N ARG A 240 -5.44 1.62 -35.49
CA ARG A 240 -5.42 1.12 -36.86
C ARG A 240 -4.79 -0.28 -36.89
N PRO A 241 -5.31 -1.22 -37.69
CA PRO A 241 -4.66 -2.51 -37.89
C PRO A 241 -3.30 -2.29 -38.55
N VAL A 242 -2.24 -2.75 -37.90
CA VAL A 242 -0.88 -2.76 -38.46
C VAL A 242 -0.67 -4.11 -39.13
N MET A 243 -0.48 -4.10 -40.45
CA MET A 243 -0.06 -5.29 -41.19
C MET A 243 1.40 -5.56 -40.82
N MET A 244 1.67 -6.67 -40.12
CA MET A 244 3.03 -7.12 -39.84
C MET A 244 3.67 -7.59 -41.16
N VAL A 245 4.79 -6.97 -41.54
CA VAL A 245 5.67 -7.42 -42.63
C VAL A 245 6.72 -8.35 -42.06
#